data_AF-V4PG27-F1
#
_entry.id   AF-V4PG27-F1
#
_cell.length_a   1.000
_cell.length_b   1.000
_cell.length_c   1.000
_cell.angle_alpha   90.00
_cell.angle_beta   90.00
_cell.angle_gamma   90.00
#
_symmetry.space_group_name_H-M   'P 1'
#
loop_
_entity.id
_entity.type
_entity.pdbx_description
1 polymer ?
#
loop_
_entity_poly.entity_id
_entity_poly.type
_entity_poly.pdbx_seq_one_letter_code
_entity_poly.pdbx_strand_id
1 'polypeptide(L)'
;MAGLVLAGCNKVFDDQSVVGPDLNGDGPFEGAAEVVMTEPFRIDGHDKTRHITVRPRAGEDAGTVVNLTSNTEKPFNAGVTWHSFTPIVAETNAEAHRYWLMGFNLTRTPDRAVYMIIRYPRDLGLKPGLSSDAFEYLSLDCGDLDVARHPVEHYAPLADGKERKETPLDPAPEAGTCEFNSLAEAQKLTPLVLQRYDQVKHYEDAPTADWNRLKVEVR
;
A
#
# COMPACT_ATOMS: atom_id res chain seq x y z
N MET A 1 28.90 33.71 -5.83
CA MET A 1 28.04 32.92 -6.74
C MET A 1 27.17 32.04 -5.88
N ALA A 2 25.85 32.21 -6.01
CA ALA A 2 24.87 31.17 -5.70
C ALA A 2 25.29 29.86 -6.40
N GLY A 3 25.08 28.67 -5.86
CA GLY A 3 24.18 28.24 -4.81
C GLY A 3 23.58 26.93 -5.30
N LEU A 4 23.78 25.85 -4.54
CA LEU A 4 22.89 24.69 -4.46
C LEU A 4 23.51 23.70 -3.46
N VAL A 5 23.42 24.07 -2.19
CA VAL A 5 23.44 23.10 -1.08
C VAL A 5 21.98 22.91 -0.69
N LEU A 6 21.41 21.79 -1.10
CA LEU A 6 20.27 21.13 -0.46
C LEU A 6 20.37 19.63 -0.78
N ALA A 7 21.49 19.05 -0.33
CA ALA A 7 21.55 17.63 -0.05
C ALA A 7 20.73 17.37 1.23
N GLY A 8 19.85 16.38 1.15
CA GLY A 8 19.26 15.70 2.31
C GLY A 8 18.06 16.40 2.95
N CYS A 9 16.92 15.72 2.95
CA CYS A 9 16.54 14.95 4.14
C CYS A 9 15.33 14.07 3.82
N ASN A 10 15.50 12.77 4.09
CA ASN A 10 14.51 11.71 4.20
C ASN A 10 14.12 10.99 2.89
N LYS A 11 15.11 10.43 2.21
CA LYS A 11 14.92 9.10 1.61
C LYS A 11 15.03 8.10 2.76
N VAL A 12 13.92 7.48 3.16
CA VAL A 12 13.89 6.09 3.67
C VAL A 12 12.49 5.55 3.36
N PHE A 13 12.07 5.52 2.10
CA PHE A 13 11.29 4.33 1.77
C PHE A 13 12.26 3.18 1.97
N ASP A 14 11.79 2.05 2.52
CA ASP A 14 12.59 0.84 2.35
C ASP A 14 12.99 0.80 0.88
N ASP A 15 14.21 0.40 0.55
CA ASP A 15 14.60 0.34 -0.87
C ASP A 15 13.69 -0.59 -1.70
N GLN A 16 12.76 -1.24 -0.99
CA GLN A 16 11.70 -2.09 -1.45
C GLN A 16 10.34 -1.42 -1.72
N SER A 17 10.00 -0.20 -1.27
CA SER A 17 8.61 0.29 -1.48
C SER A 17 8.32 0.64 -2.95
N VAL A 18 7.11 0.29 -3.42
CA VAL A 18 6.67 0.54 -4.79
C VAL A 18 6.29 2.01 -4.98
N VAL A 19 6.84 2.60 -6.04
CA VAL A 19 6.53 3.95 -6.50
C VAL A 19 5.76 3.93 -7.81
N GLY A 20 4.93 4.94 -8.07
CA GLY A 20 4.27 5.12 -9.37
C GLY A 20 3.51 6.44 -9.47
N PRO A 21 2.68 6.62 -10.52
CA PRO A 21 1.96 7.87 -10.77
C PRO A 21 0.80 8.14 -9.81
N ASP A 22 0.39 9.39 -9.68
CA ASP A 22 -0.76 9.76 -8.84
C ASP A 22 -2.05 9.02 -9.29
N LEU A 23 -2.90 8.63 -8.33
CA LEU A 23 -4.21 8.03 -8.60
C LEU A 23 -5.29 9.11 -8.79
N ASN A 24 -6.46 8.71 -9.29
CA ASN A 24 -7.64 9.56 -9.41
C ASN A 24 -8.86 8.86 -8.78
N GLY A 25 -9.63 9.59 -7.96
CA GLY A 25 -10.89 9.10 -7.40
C GLY A 25 -11.27 9.75 -6.07
N ASP A 26 -12.56 9.68 -5.73
CA ASP A 26 -13.07 10.07 -4.42
C ASP A 26 -12.74 8.99 -3.39
N GLY A 27 -12.29 9.39 -2.20
CA GLY A 27 -11.97 8.47 -1.11
C GLY A 27 -13.19 7.87 -0.42
N PRO A 28 -13.01 6.82 0.42
CA PRO A 28 -14.13 6.15 1.09
C PRO A 28 -14.82 6.97 2.20
N PHE A 29 -14.28 8.14 2.56
CA PHE A 29 -14.70 8.93 3.71
C PHE A 29 -15.49 10.18 3.32
N GLU A 30 -16.46 10.02 2.42
CA GLU A 30 -17.30 11.12 1.95
C GLU A 30 -17.94 11.90 3.12
N GLY A 31 -17.80 13.23 3.11
CA GLY A 31 -18.38 14.11 4.13
C GLY A 31 -17.60 14.19 5.46
N ALA A 32 -16.48 13.48 5.61
CA ALA A 32 -15.57 13.67 6.73
C ALA A 32 -14.85 15.02 6.64
N ALA A 33 -14.63 15.69 7.77
CA ALA A 33 -13.77 16.86 7.85
C ALA A 33 -12.29 16.46 8.01
N GLU A 34 -12.05 15.35 8.71
CA GLU A 34 -10.71 14.81 8.95
C GLU A 34 -10.78 13.29 9.18
N VAL A 35 -9.82 12.56 8.64
CA VAL A 35 -9.64 11.13 8.91
C VAL A 35 -8.27 10.93 9.54
N VAL A 36 -8.23 10.24 10.66
CA VAL A 36 -6.98 9.96 11.38
C VAL A 36 -6.77 8.46 11.42
N MET A 37 -5.66 8.01 10.87
CA MET A 37 -5.25 6.62 10.88
C MET A 37 -3.98 6.46 11.71
N THR A 38 -3.99 5.51 12.63
CA THR A 38 -2.93 5.31 13.61
C THR A 38 -2.58 3.83 13.72
N GLU A 39 -1.29 3.54 13.64
CA GLU A 39 -0.73 2.21 13.80
C GLU A 39 0.38 2.25 14.84
N PRO A 40 0.27 1.50 15.96
CA PRO A 40 1.38 1.27 16.86
C PRO A 40 2.31 0.19 16.30
N PHE A 41 3.62 0.43 16.28
CA PHE A 41 4.62 -0.55 15.84
C PHE A 41 5.89 -0.45 16.70
N ARG A 42 6.80 -1.42 16.58
CA ARG A 42 8.08 -1.45 17.30
C ARG A 42 9.26 -1.52 16.34
N ILE A 43 10.25 -0.66 16.57
CA ILE A 43 11.56 -0.73 15.90
C ILE A 43 12.65 -0.63 16.96
N ASP A 44 13.64 -1.52 16.89
CA ASP A 44 14.78 -1.57 17.81
C ASP A 44 14.38 -1.58 19.30
N GLY A 45 13.25 -2.24 19.62
CA GLY A 45 12.73 -2.31 20.99
C GLY A 45 12.03 -1.04 21.49
N HIS A 46 11.87 -0.03 20.65
CA HIS A 46 11.15 1.21 20.98
C HIS A 46 9.75 1.24 20.36
N ASP A 47 8.76 1.59 21.18
CA ASP A 47 7.39 1.83 20.72
C ASP A 47 7.36 3.10 19.87
N LYS A 48 6.82 2.96 18.66
CA LYS A 48 6.60 4.03 17.69
C LYS A 48 5.15 4.01 17.24
N THR A 49 4.74 5.11 16.61
CA THR A 49 3.39 5.25 16.06
C THR A 49 3.48 5.87 14.69
N ARG A 50 2.89 5.19 13.71
CA ARG A 50 2.61 5.77 12.41
C ARG A 50 1.29 6.50 12.52
N HIS A 51 1.28 7.73 12.02
CA HIS A 51 0.09 8.57 12.06
C HIS A 51 -0.12 9.18 10.69
N ILE A 52 -1.30 8.94 10.12
CA ILE A 52 -1.73 9.50 8.85
C ILE A 52 -2.98 10.34 9.14
N THR A 53 -2.88 11.66 8.98
CA THR A 53 -4.04 12.55 9.01
C THR A 53 -4.41 12.93 7.59
N VAL A 54 -5.60 12.58 7.14
CA VAL A 54 -6.13 12.93 5.82
C VAL A 54 -7.21 14.01 6.01
N ARG A 55 -7.08 15.11 5.27
CA ARG A 55 -8.10 16.17 5.21
C ARG A 55 -8.61 16.29 3.79
N PRO A 56 -9.89 16.02 3.53
CA PRO A 56 -10.42 16.13 2.19
C PRO A 56 -10.30 17.55 1.62
N ARG A 57 -9.94 17.66 0.33
CA ARG A 57 -9.95 18.93 -0.40
C ARG A 57 -10.49 18.72 -1.81
N ALA A 58 -10.94 19.80 -2.44
CA ALA A 58 -11.40 19.74 -3.84
C ALA A 58 -10.24 19.32 -4.76
N GLY A 59 -10.36 18.13 -5.36
CA GLY A 59 -9.43 17.57 -6.35
C GLY A 59 -8.39 16.58 -5.80
N GLU A 60 -8.00 16.69 -4.54
CA GLU A 60 -7.02 15.79 -3.88
C GLU A 60 -7.15 15.91 -2.35
N ASP A 61 -7.04 14.79 -1.62
CA ASP A 61 -6.97 14.85 -0.16
C ASP A 61 -5.57 15.26 0.30
N ALA A 62 -5.45 16.06 1.37
CA ALA A 62 -4.15 16.39 1.94
C ALA A 62 -3.82 15.48 3.12
N GLY A 63 -2.75 14.70 2.99
CA GLY A 63 -2.18 13.86 4.04
C GLY A 63 -1.07 14.56 4.81
N THR A 64 -1.10 14.48 6.13
CA THR A 64 0.10 14.64 6.98
C THR A 64 0.45 13.27 7.52
N VAL A 65 1.64 12.78 7.21
CA VAL A 65 2.10 11.47 7.65
C VAL A 65 3.32 11.58 8.56
N VAL A 66 3.33 10.81 9.64
CA VAL A 66 4.44 10.68 10.58
C VAL A 66 4.87 9.22 10.59
N ASN A 67 6.19 8.97 10.54
CA ASN A 67 6.78 7.63 10.55
C ASN A 67 6.26 6.68 9.45
N LEU A 68 6.05 7.21 8.24
CA LEU A 68 5.79 6.36 7.06
C LEU A 68 7.08 5.65 6.61
N THR A 69 8.16 6.42 6.53
CA THR A 69 9.39 6.08 5.81
C THR A 69 10.60 6.11 6.72
N SER A 70 10.80 7.22 7.41
CA SER A 70 11.95 7.41 8.29
C SER A 70 11.49 7.48 9.74
N ASN A 71 12.23 6.83 10.64
CA ASN A 71 12.06 6.88 12.11
C ASN A 71 12.35 8.26 12.70
N THR A 72 12.25 9.32 11.89
CA THR A 72 12.70 10.66 12.25
C THR A 72 11.64 11.47 12.99
N GLU A 73 10.45 10.89 13.25
CA GLU A 73 9.31 11.54 13.93
C GLU A 73 8.83 12.85 13.27
N LYS A 74 9.43 13.23 12.14
CA LYS A 74 9.09 14.44 11.40
C LYS A 74 7.84 14.19 10.57
N PRO A 75 6.82 15.04 10.65
CA PRO A 75 5.69 14.97 9.75
C PRO A 75 6.11 15.36 8.33
N PHE A 76 5.61 14.64 7.34
CA PHE A 76 5.70 14.97 5.93
C PHE A 76 4.29 15.18 5.39
N ASN A 77 4.14 16.19 4.52
CA ASN A 77 2.88 16.45 3.83
C ASN A 77 2.91 15.75 2.47
N ALA A 78 1.82 15.08 2.14
CA ALA A 78 1.61 14.41 0.87
C ALA A 78 0.21 14.73 0.36
N GLY A 79 0.06 14.72 -0.95
CA GLY A 79 -1.24 14.50 -1.55
C GLY A 79 -1.70 13.06 -1.31
N VAL A 80 -2.99 12.83 -1.18
CA VAL A 80 -3.59 11.52 -0.92
C VAL A 80 -4.65 11.27 -1.97
N THR A 81 -4.49 10.17 -2.68
CA THR A 81 -5.41 9.75 -3.74
C THR A 81 -5.87 8.32 -3.49
N TRP A 82 -7.03 7.98 -4.04
CA TRP A 82 -7.73 6.73 -3.76
C TRP A 82 -8.21 6.07 -5.04
N HIS A 83 -8.19 4.74 -5.06
CA HIS A 83 -8.81 3.94 -6.11
C HIS A 83 -9.46 2.69 -5.51
N SER A 84 -10.78 2.60 -5.61
CA SER A 84 -11.50 1.40 -5.19
C SER A 84 -11.23 0.25 -6.16
N PHE A 85 -11.02 -0.95 -5.65
CA PHE A 85 -10.94 -2.14 -6.49
C PHE A 85 -11.62 -3.33 -5.84
N THR A 86 -11.88 -4.38 -6.62
CA THR A 86 -12.41 -5.66 -6.12
C THR A 86 -11.36 -6.73 -6.38
N PRO A 87 -10.75 -7.32 -5.33
CA PRO A 87 -9.79 -8.39 -5.53
C PRO A 87 -10.47 -9.69 -5.93
N ILE A 88 -9.70 -10.59 -6.56
CA ILE A 88 -10.13 -11.97 -6.84
C ILE A 88 -9.48 -12.85 -5.76
N VAL A 89 -10.10 -12.91 -4.58
CA VAL A 89 -9.65 -13.70 -3.44
C VAL A 89 -10.80 -14.53 -2.89
N ALA A 90 -10.49 -15.70 -2.33
CA ALA A 90 -11.48 -16.51 -1.65
C ALA A 90 -11.84 -15.91 -0.28
N GLU A 91 -12.92 -15.11 -0.24
CA GLU A 91 -13.53 -14.58 0.98
C GLU A 91 -14.92 -15.17 1.21
N THR A 92 -15.26 -15.49 2.47
CA THR A 92 -16.66 -15.75 2.83
C THR A 92 -17.44 -14.43 2.94
N ASN A 93 -18.77 -14.50 2.91
CA ASN A 93 -19.61 -13.30 3.13
C ASN A 93 -19.33 -12.60 4.47
N ALA A 94 -18.92 -13.35 5.50
CA ALA A 94 -18.59 -12.81 6.82
C ALA A 94 -17.22 -12.13 6.86
N GLU A 95 -16.32 -12.50 5.95
CA GLU A 95 -14.97 -11.95 5.79
C GLU A 95 -14.91 -10.94 4.63
N ALA A 96 -16.04 -10.56 4.04
CA ALA A 96 -16.04 -9.67 2.89
C ALA A 96 -15.52 -8.27 3.29
N HIS A 97 -14.47 -7.80 2.61
CA HIS A 97 -13.92 -6.47 2.83
C HIS A 97 -14.22 -5.52 1.67
N ARG A 98 -14.08 -4.22 1.94
CA ARG A 98 -13.89 -3.18 0.92
C ARG A 98 -12.39 -2.97 0.76
N TYR A 99 -11.94 -2.79 -0.47
CA TYR A 99 -10.54 -2.64 -0.81
C TYR A 99 -10.29 -1.33 -1.56
N TRP A 100 -9.23 -0.63 -1.14
CA TRP A 100 -8.82 0.64 -1.72
C TRP A 100 -7.31 0.64 -1.91
N LEU A 101 -6.86 1.03 -3.10
CA LEU A 101 -5.49 1.43 -3.32
C LEU A 101 -5.37 2.91 -2.92
N MET A 102 -4.48 3.20 -1.99
CA MET A 102 -4.18 4.55 -1.54
C MET A 102 -2.79 4.95 -2.03
N GLY A 103 -2.69 6.12 -2.66
CA GLY A 103 -1.43 6.71 -3.13
C GLY A 103 -1.06 7.94 -2.30
N PHE A 104 0.16 7.97 -1.76
CA PHE A 104 0.74 9.15 -1.11
C PHE A 104 1.63 9.91 -2.08
N ASN A 105 1.08 10.95 -2.70
CA ASN A 105 1.73 11.78 -3.71
C ASN A 105 2.73 12.74 -3.03
N LEU A 106 4.02 12.46 -3.19
CA LEU A 106 5.05 13.31 -2.61
C LEU A 106 5.26 14.56 -3.46
N THR A 107 4.83 15.70 -2.93
CA THR A 107 4.65 17.01 -3.60
C THR A 107 5.89 17.64 -4.27
N ARG A 108 7.03 16.96 -4.36
CA ARG A 108 8.28 17.48 -4.95
C ARG A 108 8.77 16.68 -6.17
N THR A 109 8.07 15.62 -6.57
CA THR A 109 8.34 14.84 -7.78
C THR A 109 7.00 14.38 -8.37
N PRO A 110 6.57 14.92 -9.53
CA PRO A 110 5.26 14.65 -10.13
C PRO A 110 4.90 13.20 -10.49
N ASP A 111 5.69 12.19 -10.12
CA ASP A 111 5.52 10.80 -10.57
C ASP A 111 5.91 9.79 -9.46
N ARG A 112 5.72 10.13 -8.17
CA ARG A 112 6.17 9.27 -7.06
C ARG A 112 5.16 9.25 -5.92
N ALA A 113 4.01 8.65 -6.20
CA ALA A 113 3.11 8.13 -5.19
C ALA A 113 3.70 6.84 -4.60
N VAL A 114 3.60 6.66 -3.29
CA VAL A 114 3.81 5.35 -2.66
C VAL A 114 2.46 4.74 -2.33
N TYR A 115 2.34 3.46 -2.61
CA TYR A 115 1.06 2.78 -2.55
C TYR A 115 0.92 1.88 -1.35
N MET A 116 -0.31 1.86 -0.84
CA MET A 116 -0.76 0.84 0.08
C MET A 116 -2.15 0.37 -0.30
N ILE A 117 -2.45 -0.87 0.00
CA ILE A 117 -3.81 -1.38 -0.03
C ILE A 117 -4.40 -1.20 1.36
N ILE A 118 -5.56 -0.55 1.47
CA ILE A 118 -6.35 -0.48 2.69
C ILE A 118 -7.59 -1.35 2.53
N ARG A 119 -7.92 -2.11 3.58
CA ARG A 119 -9.17 -2.86 3.66
C ARG A 119 -9.88 -2.70 5.00
N TYR A 120 -11.19 -2.90 4.97
CA TYR A 120 -12.06 -2.88 6.14
C TYR A 120 -13.35 -3.66 5.87
N PRO A 121 -14.08 -4.14 6.91
CA PRO A 121 -15.29 -4.94 6.73
C PRO A 121 -16.32 -4.24 5.85
N ARG A 122 -16.92 -4.98 4.92
CA ARG A 122 -17.81 -4.40 3.89
C ARG A 122 -18.99 -3.63 4.45
N ASP A 123 -19.49 -4.06 5.60
CA ASP A 123 -20.68 -3.53 6.23
C ASP A 123 -20.35 -2.45 7.29
N LEU A 124 -19.06 -2.05 7.41
CA LEU A 124 -18.64 -0.98 8.29
C LEU A 124 -19.10 0.39 7.75
N GLY A 125 -19.98 1.05 8.49
CA GLY A 125 -20.48 2.38 8.15
C GLY A 125 -19.44 3.49 8.43
N LEU A 126 -18.91 4.10 7.37
CA LEU A 126 -17.93 5.20 7.45
C LEU A 126 -18.64 6.55 7.61
N LYS A 127 -18.99 6.91 8.84
CA LYS A 127 -19.67 8.19 9.16
C LYS A 127 -18.82 9.05 10.10
N PRO A 128 -18.96 10.38 10.08
CA PRO A 128 -18.35 11.25 11.08
C PRO A 128 -18.68 10.78 12.51
N GLY A 129 -17.65 10.75 13.36
CA GLY A 129 -17.69 10.19 14.72
C GLY A 129 -17.29 8.71 14.82
N LEU A 130 -17.01 8.01 13.71
CA LEU A 130 -16.52 6.63 13.75
C LEU A 130 -15.13 6.56 14.40
N SER A 131 -14.93 5.57 15.28
CA SER A 131 -13.60 5.09 15.69
C SER A 131 -13.59 3.57 15.60
N SER A 132 -12.63 2.99 14.88
CA SER A 132 -12.58 1.55 14.62
C SER A 132 -11.16 1.04 14.48
N ASP A 133 -10.88 -0.14 15.05
CA ASP A 133 -9.63 -0.88 14.88
C ASP A 133 -9.76 -2.01 13.83
N ALA A 134 -10.84 -2.00 13.05
CA ALA A 134 -11.15 -3.05 12.06
C ALA A 134 -10.49 -2.81 10.69
N PHE A 135 -9.69 -1.76 10.55
CA PHE A 135 -8.97 -1.49 9.30
C PHE A 135 -7.64 -2.21 9.31
N GLU A 136 -7.23 -2.62 8.11
CA GLU A 136 -5.91 -3.17 7.87
C GLU A 136 -5.32 -2.50 6.63
N TYR A 137 -4.00 -2.44 6.56
CA TYR A 137 -3.30 -2.01 5.36
C TYR A 137 -2.13 -2.94 5.04
N LEU A 138 -1.78 -3.00 3.77
CA LEU A 138 -0.60 -3.65 3.22
C LEU A 138 0.20 -2.59 2.47
N SER A 139 1.43 -2.31 2.89
CA SER A 139 2.37 -1.53 2.08
C SER A 139 2.69 -2.32 0.82
N LEU A 140 2.64 -1.71 -0.36
CA LEU A 140 3.10 -2.38 -1.57
C LEU A 140 4.59 -2.19 -1.73
N ASP A 141 5.33 -3.29 -1.65
CA ASP A 141 6.78 -3.34 -1.79
C ASP A 141 7.19 -4.22 -3.01
N CYS A 142 8.48 -4.27 -3.35
CA CYS A 142 8.99 -4.97 -4.54
C CYS A 142 8.61 -6.45 -4.50
N GLY A 143 8.64 -7.04 -3.30
CA GLY A 143 8.22 -8.42 -3.08
C GLY A 143 6.76 -8.66 -3.47
N ASP A 144 5.87 -7.71 -3.20
CA ASP A 144 4.46 -7.82 -3.60
C ASP A 144 4.30 -7.78 -5.11
N LEU A 145 5.06 -6.92 -5.81
CA LEU A 145 5.05 -6.90 -7.27
C LEU A 145 5.67 -8.15 -7.87
N ASP A 146 6.74 -8.65 -7.26
CA ASP A 146 7.37 -9.91 -7.65
C ASP A 146 6.37 -11.06 -7.53
N VAL A 147 5.63 -11.12 -6.42
CA VAL A 147 4.52 -12.04 -6.20
C VAL A 147 3.47 -11.92 -7.29
N ALA A 148 2.94 -10.73 -7.54
CA ALA A 148 1.90 -10.54 -8.56
C ALA A 148 2.36 -10.96 -9.97
N ARG A 149 3.61 -10.64 -10.31
CA ARG A 149 4.22 -10.84 -11.62
C ARG A 149 4.70 -12.27 -11.84
N HIS A 150 4.86 -13.10 -10.83
CA HIS A 150 5.19 -14.50 -11.04
C HIS A 150 3.94 -15.37 -11.17
N PRO A 151 3.94 -16.36 -12.08
CA PRO A 151 2.86 -17.33 -12.15
C PRO A 151 2.85 -18.23 -10.92
N VAL A 152 1.70 -18.87 -10.62
CA VAL A 152 1.52 -19.69 -9.41
C VAL A 152 2.55 -20.82 -9.33
N GLU A 153 2.90 -21.41 -10.47
CA GLU A 153 3.87 -22.51 -10.56
C GLU A 153 5.28 -22.09 -10.13
N HIS A 154 5.59 -20.78 -10.19
CA HIS A 154 6.84 -20.27 -9.63
C HIS A 154 6.95 -20.63 -8.16
N TYR A 155 5.87 -20.50 -7.39
CA TYR A 155 5.84 -20.72 -5.95
C TYR A 155 5.61 -22.17 -5.53
N ALA A 156 5.40 -23.08 -6.48
CA ALA A 156 5.16 -24.48 -6.17
C ALA A 156 6.38 -25.12 -5.44
N PRO A 157 6.14 -26.07 -4.52
CA PRO A 157 7.20 -26.80 -3.84
C PRO A 157 8.16 -27.46 -4.82
N LEU A 158 9.45 -27.37 -4.56
CA LEU A 158 10.49 -28.04 -5.34
C LEU A 158 10.80 -29.39 -4.72
N ALA A 159 11.10 -30.38 -5.57
CA ALA A 159 11.70 -31.62 -5.09
C ALA A 159 13.12 -31.35 -4.59
N ASP A 160 13.53 -32.06 -3.53
CA ASP A 160 14.85 -31.93 -2.93
C ASP A 160 15.98 -31.94 -3.97
N GLY A 161 16.87 -30.95 -3.88
CA GLY A 161 18.04 -30.82 -4.76
C GLY A 161 17.74 -30.30 -6.16
N LYS A 162 16.53 -29.82 -6.45
CA LYS A 162 16.21 -29.13 -7.71
C LYS A 162 16.21 -27.61 -7.54
N GLU A 163 16.78 -26.92 -8.51
CA GLU A 163 16.70 -25.46 -8.60
C GLU A 163 15.35 -25.03 -9.18
N ARG A 164 14.87 -23.87 -8.71
CA ARG A 164 13.70 -23.21 -9.29
C ARG A 164 14.03 -22.81 -10.73
N LYS A 165 13.22 -23.25 -11.68
CA LYS A 165 13.33 -22.73 -13.05
C LYS A 165 12.83 -21.31 -13.08
N GLU A 166 13.55 -20.41 -13.76
CA GLU A 166 12.99 -19.11 -14.07
C GLU A 166 11.73 -19.28 -14.92
N THR A 167 10.65 -18.67 -14.45
CA THR A 167 9.37 -18.61 -15.14
C THR A 167 9.22 -17.21 -15.72
N PRO A 168 8.73 -17.05 -16.96
CA PRO A 168 8.39 -15.73 -17.49
C PRO A 168 7.41 -15.00 -16.57
N LEU A 169 7.59 -13.68 -16.43
CA LEU A 169 6.70 -12.83 -15.64
C LEU A 169 5.33 -12.66 -16.34
N ASP A 170 4.25 -12.74 -15.56
CA ASP A 170 2.88 -12.42 -15.91
C ASP A 170 2.21 -11.49 -14.86
N PRO A 171 1.84 -10.25 -15.23
CA PRO A 171 2.13 -9.58 -16.50
C PRO A 171 3.60 -9.14 -16.56
N ALA A 172 4.12 -8.96 -17.78
CA ALA A 172 5.42 -8.32 -17.96
C ALA A 172 5.39 -6.88 -17.40
N PRO A 173 6.45 -6.44 -16.69
CA PRO A 173 6.50 -5.10 -16.12
C PRO A 173 6.53 -4.03 -17.23
N GLU A 174 5.81 -2.92 -17.05
CA GLU A 174 5.86 -1.79 -18.00
C GLU A 174 7.10 -0.90 -17.78
N ALA A 175 7.76 -1.02 -16.61
CA ALA A 175 9.06 -0.41 -16.30
C ALA A 175 9.92 -1.29 -15.37
N GLY A 176 10.60 -0.69 -14.40
CA GLY A 176 11.44 -1.39 -13.44
C GLY A 176 10.69 -2.46 -12.64
N THR A 177 11.46 -3.39 -12.08
CA THR A 177 10.92 -4.50 -11.29
C THR A 177 10.23 -4.06 -10.00
N CYS A 178 10.42 -2.81 -9.57
CA CYS A 178 9.88 -2.26 -8.33
C CYS A 178 9.21 -0.89 -8.49
N GLU A 179 8.54 -0.68 -9.61
CA GLU A 179 7.78 0.54 -9.86
C GLU A 179 6.58 0.24 -10.77
N PHE A 180 5.55 1.06 -10.66
CA PHE A 180 4.51 1.17 -11.68
C PHE A 180 4.85 2.34 -12.59
N ASN A 181 4.91 2.08 -13.90
CA ASN A 181 5.18 3.14 -14.88
C ASN A 181 3.91 3.89 -15.29
N SER A 182 2.74 3.31 -15.01
CA SER A 182 1.46 3.84 -15.44
C SER A 182 0.36 3.56 -14.42
N LEU A 183 -0.65 4.41 -14.41
CA LEU A 183 -1.85 4.21 -13.60
C LEU A 183 -2.57 2.92 -13.99
N ALA A 184 -2.53 2.56 -15.28
CA ALA A 184 -3.12 1.33 -15.79
C ALA A 184 -2.41 0.08 -15.24
N GLU A 185 -1.07 0.11 -15.16
CA GLU A 185 -0.28 -0.96 -14.55
C GLU A 185 -0.63 -1.10 -13.07
N ALA A 186 -0.64 0.00 -12.31
CA ALA A 186 -0.99 -0.02 -10.89
C ALA A 186 -2.39 -0.63 -10.67
N GLN A 187 -3.41 -0.13 -11.39
CA GLN A 187 -4.79 -0.63 -11.29
C GLN A 187 -4.94 -2.10 -11.70
N LYS A 188 -4.13 -2.58 -12.64
CA LYS A 188 -4.13 -3.98 -13.08
C LYS A 188 -3.40 -4.88 -12.08
N LEU A 189 -2.24 -4.48 -11.58
CA LEU A 189 -1.40 -5.31 -10.72
C LEU A 189 -1.89 -5.35 -9.27
N THR A 190 -2.42 -4.27 -8.71
CA THR A 190 -2.92 -4.24 -7.33
C THR A 190 -3.88 -5.39 -6.98
N PRO A 191 -4.97 -5.67 -7.75
CA PRO A 191 -5.83 -6.81 -7.46
C PRO A 191 -5.12 -8.16 -7.68
N LEU A 192 -4.14 -8.23 -8.60
CA LEU A 192 -3.37 -9.44 -8.86
C LEU A 192 -2.42 -9.79 -7.72
N VAL A 193 -1.87 -8.81 -6.99
CA VAL A 193 -1.08 -9.05 -5.77
C VAL A 193 -1.88 -9.92 -4.80
N LEU A 194 -3.09 -9.48 -4.46
CA LEU A 194 -3.94 -10.21 -3.51
C LEU A 194 -4.41 -11.55 -4.06
N GLN A 195 -4.76 -11.61 -5.34
CA GLN A 195 -5.12 -12.87 -6.00
C GLN A 195 -3.96 -13.87 -5.92
N ARG A 196 -2.73 -13.44 -6.17
CA ARG A 196 -1.59 -14.35 -6.20
C ARG A 196 -1.27 -14.86 -4.81
N TYR A 197 -1.27 -14.01 -3.79
CA TYR A 197 -1.17 -14.45 -2.39
C TYR A 197 -2.24 -15.49 -2.05
N ASP A 198 -3.49 -15.28 -2.45
CA ASP A 198 -4.57 -16.23 -2.22
C ASP A 198 -4.37 -17.57 -2.94
N GLN A 199 -3.80 -17.53 -4.15
CA GLN A 199 -3.50 -18.72 -4.95
C GLN A 199 -2.31 -19.53 -4.43
N VAL A 200 -1.35 -18.91 -3.73
CA VAL A 200 -0.12 -19.60 -3.29
C VAL A 200 -0.13 -19.95 -1.80
N LYS A 201 -1.07 -19.41 -1.01
CA LYS A 201 -1.11 -19.56 0.47
C LYS A 201 -1.13 -21.01 0.99
N HIS A 202 -1.46 -21.99 0.14
CA HIS A 202 -1.45 -23.41 0.53
C HIS A 202 -0.09 -24.09 0.36
N TYR A 203 0.89 -23.43 -0.26
CA TYR A 203 2.27 -23.90 -0.29
C TYR A 203 2.98 -23.48 1.00
N GLU A 204 3.73 -24.40 1.61
CA GLU A 204 4.35 -24.23 2.92
C GLU A 204 5.32 -23.03 2.98
N ASP A 205 6.10 -22.83 1.92
CA ASP A 205 7.12 -21.77 1.83
C ASP A 205 6.70 -20.59 0.93
N ALA A 206 5.40 -20.49 0.59
CA ALA A 206 4.94 -19.37 -0.21
C ALA A 206 4.95 -18.07 0.60
N PRO A 207 5.23 -16.92 -0.06
CA PRO A 207 5.12 -15.62 0.59
C PRO A 207 3.66 -15.35 0.98
N THR A 208 3.49 -14.59 2.07
CA THR A 208 2.19 -14.19 2.60
C THR A 208 2.08 -12.67 2.65
N ALA A 209 0.90 -12.12 2.38
CA ALA A 209 0.64 -10.70 2.54
C ALA A 209 0.76 -10.27 4.01
N ASP A 210 1.61 -9.29 4.29
CA ASP A 210 1.82 -8.74 5.63
C ASP A 210 0.81 -7.62 5.96
N TRP A 211 -0.36 -8.03 6.43
CA TRP A 211 -1.43 -7.10 6.82
C TRP A 211 -1.17 -6.50 8.19
N ASN A 212 -1.12 -5.18 8.23
CA ASN A 212 -0.89 -4.40 9.43
C ASN A 212 -2.20 -3.75 9.89
N ARG A 213 -2.45 -3.76 11.21
CA ARG A 213 -3.69 -3.20 11.79
C ARG A 213 -3.63 -1.69 11.89
N LEU A 214 -4.77 -1.06 11.62
CA LEU A 214 -4.91 0.39 11.61
C LEU A 214 -6.12 0.81 12.44
N LYS A 215 -5.90 1.67 13.42
CA LYS A 215 -6.98 2.40 14.08
C LYS A 215 -7.38 3.58 13.21
N VAL A 216 -8.65 3.68 12.84
CA VAL A 216 -9.19 4.78 12.04
C VAL A 216 -10.24 5.55 12.82
N GLU A 217 -10.11 6.88 12.80
CA GLU A 217 -11.07 7.83 13.35
C GLU A 217 -11.57 8.74 12.22
N VAL A 218 -12.89 8.80 12.02
CA VAL A 218 -13.54 9.69 11.04
C VAL A 218 -14.17 10.84 11.82
N ARG A 219 -13.76 12.07 11.54
CA ARG A 219 -14.16 13.28 12.28
C ARG A 219 -14.93 14.24 11.37
#